data_AF-A0A9D1VV57-F1
#
_entry.id   AF-A0A9D1VV57-F1
#
_cell.length_a   1.000
_cell.length_b   1.000
_cell.length_c   1.000
_cell.angle_alpha   90.00
_cell.angle_beta   90.00
_cell.angle_gamma   90.00
#
_symmetry.space_group_name_H-M   'P 1'
#
loop_
_entity.id
_entity.type
_entity.pdbx_description
1 polymer ?
#
loop_
_entity_poly.entity_id
_entity_poly.type
_entity_poly.pdbx_seq_one_letter_code
_entity_poly.pdbx_strand_id
1 'polypeptide(L)'
;MAETKEKEFPRKRILSAGKFTEIYKEGCINGQRYCFILGSGASVESGIPMGGTLEYRWMNCLMGEESDRETPAKDRGETLECAENLSDELQYDFNEVVEEWKKARKAGRNTLPSEYYFDIYKLRFYGDELNGDRYLENIMESAEPSFGYHTLAQLLTDEYNNNMVITTNFDSLAEDALFLYTGKKPLIINHEFEAG
;
A
#
# COMPACT_ATOMS: atom_id res chain seq x y z
N MET A 1 -2.23 -28.42 5.54
CA MET A 1 -1.13 -27.75 4.82
C MET A 1 -1.57 -27.51 3.39
N ALA A 2 -2.12 -26.33 3.09
CA ALA A 2 -2.37 -25.94 1.71
C ALA A 2 -1.05 -25.41 1.15
N GLU A 3 -0.43 -26.14 0.22
CA GLU A 3 0.67 -25.63 -0.57
C GLU A 3 0.16 -24.45 -1.39
N THR A 4 0.60 -23.24 -1.06
CA THR A 4 0.45 -22.07 -1.91
C THR A 4 1.27 -22.32 -3.18
N LYS A 5 0.67 -22.99 -4.17
CA LYS A 5 1.26 -23.07 -5.51
C LYS A 5 1.47 -21.65 -5.98
N GLU A 6 2.72 -21.21 -6.09
CA GLU A 6 3.05 -19.99 -6.81
C GLU A 6 2.34 -20.07 -8.17
N LYS A 7 1.46 -19.09 -8.43
CA LYS A 7 0.76 -19.01 -9.72
C LYS A 7 1.81 -18.71 -10.77
N GLU A 8 2.34 -19.75 -11.40
CA GLU A 8 3.34 -19.62 -12.45
C GLU A 8 2.65 -19.04 -13.70
N PHE A 9 2.91 -17.76 -13.98
CA PHE A 9 2.35 -17.13 -15.17
C PHE A 9 3.01 -17.72 -16.41
N PRO A 10 2.22 -18.20 -17.39
CA PRO A 10 2.79 -18.82 -18.57
C PRO A 10 3.64 -17.80 -19.33
N ARG A 11 4.92 -18.11 -19.58
CA ARG A 11 5.89 -17.17 -20.20
C ARG A 11 5.39 -16.48 -21.45
N LYS A 12 4.56 -17.15 -22.26
CA LYS A 12 3.92 -16.59 -23.46
C LYS A 12 2.99 -15.39 -23.20
N ARG A 13 2.61 -15.12 -21.95
CA ARG A 13 1.77 -14.00 -21.52
C ARG A 13 2.57 -12.87 -20.86
N ILE A 14 3.89 -13.02 -20.74
CA ILE A 14 4.76 -11.98 -20.19
C ILE A 14 5.16 -11.06 -21.34
N LEU A 15 4.73 -9.80 -21.28
CA LEU A 15 5.11 -8.77 -22.23
C LEU A 15 6.31 -7.99 -21.69
N SER A 16 7.25 -7.63 -22.57
CA SER A 16 8.25 -6.62 -22.23
C SER A 16 7.60 -5.23 -22.20
N ALA A 17 8.22 -4.27 -21.51
CA ALA A 17 7.75 -2.88 -21.49
C ALA A 17 7.62 -2.30 -22.91
N GLY A 18 8.62 -2.54 -23.78
CA GLY A 18 8.56 -2.11 -25.18
C GLY A 18 7.38 -2.72 -25.94
N LYS A 19 7.13 -4.03 -25.76
CA LYS A 19 6.00 -4.68 -26.44
C LYS A 19 4.65 -4.19 -25.92
N PHE A 20 4.57 -3.89 -24.62
CA PHE A 20 3.40 -3.26 -24.04
C PHE A 20 3.15 -1.88 -24.65
N THR A 21 4.17 -1.02 -24.80
CA THR A 21 4.02 0.30 -25.41
C THR A 21 3.53 0.22 -26.86
N GLU A 22 4.01 -0.73 -27.65
CA GLU A 22 3.51 -0.98 -29.01
C GLU A 22 2.02 -1.32 -29.00
N ILE A 23 1.63 -2.32 -28.21
CA ILE A 23 0.23 -2.78 -28.10
C ILE A 23 -0.68 -1.66 -27.61
N TYR A 24 -0.24 -0.92 -26.59
CA TYR A 24 -0.98 0.20 -26.02
C TYR A 24 -1.23 1.28 -27.07
N LYS A 25 -0.20 1.71 -27.79
CA LYS A 25 -0.32 2.74 -28.85
C LYS A 25 -1.20 2.28 -30.00
N GLU A 26 -0.99 1.05 -30.49
CA GLU A 26 -1.84 0.47 -31.54
C GLU A 26 -3.31 0.39 -31.09
N GLY A 27 -3.56 -0.05 -29.85
CA GLY A 27 -4.90 -0.09 -29.27
C GLY A 27 -5.54 1.30 -29.26
N CYS A 28 -4.82 2.30 -28.76
CA CYS A 28 -5.29 3.69 -28.70
C CYS A 28 -5.61 4.28 -30.08
N ILE A 29 -4.73 4.06 -31.07
CA ILE A 29 -4.95 4.50 -32.45
C ILE A 29 -6.21 3.88 -33.05
N ASN A 30 -6.52 2.64 -32.67
CA ASN A 30 -7.72 1.92 -33.08
C ASN A 30 -8.95 2.19 -32.18
N GLY A 31 -8.89 3.22 -31.32
CA GLY A 31 -10.00 3.66 -30.48
C GLY A 31 -10.23 2.84 -29.20
N GLN A 32 -9.31 1.96 -28.82
CA GLN A 32 -9.36 1.31 -27.51
C GLN A 32 -9.01 2.32 -26.41
N ARG A 33 -9.70 2.22 -25.27
CA ARG A 33 -9.42 3.01 -24.07
C ARG A 33 -8.97 2.11 -22.94
N TYR A 34 -8.03 2.62 -22.17
CA TYR A 34 -7.45 1.96 -21.01
C TYR A 34 -7.78 2.73 -19.74
N CYS A 35 -7.92 2.01 -18.63
CA CYS A 35 -7.88 2.56 -17.28
C CYS A 35 -6.67 1.99 -16.53
N PHE A 36 -6.18 2.76 -15.57
CA PHE A 36 -5.04 2.37 -14.74
C PHE A 36 -5.55 2.00 -13.35
N ILE A 37 -5.10 0.86 -12.82
CA ILE A 37 -5.41 0.40 -11.47
C ILE A 37 -4.14 0.48 -10.64
N LEU A 38 -4.16 1.25 -9.56
CA LEU A 38 -3.01 1.47 -8.69
C LEU A 38 -3.28 0.93 -7.27
N GLY A 39 -2.28 0.27 -6.70
CA GLY A 39 -2.23 -0.07 -5.29
C GLY A 39 -1.02 0.57 -4.61
N SER A 40 -0.84 0.29 -3.32
CA SER A 40 0.16 0.96 -2.47
C SER A 40 1.60 0.80 -2.96
N GLY A 41 1.87 -0.24 -3.75
CA GLY A 41 3.16 -0.45 -4.42
C GLY A 41 3.57 0.71 -5.34
N ALA A 42 2.62 1.46 -5.91
CA ALA A 42 2.92 2.61 -6.76
C ALA A 42 3.61 3.76 -5.99
N SER A 43 3.32 3.89 -4.69
CA SER A 43 3.81 4.97 -3.84
C SER A 43 5.13 4.66 -3.12
N VAL A 44 5.66 3.44 -3.29
CA VAL A 44 6.88 2.99 -2.59
C VAL A 44 8.10 3.83 -2.95
N GLU A 45 8.27 4.15 -4.24
CA GLU A 45 9.37 5.02 -4.69
C GLU A 45 9.19 6.47 -4.26
N SER A 46 7.99 6.87 -3.85
CA SER A 46 7.68 8.17 -3.25
C SER A 46 7.94 8.21 -1.74
N GLY A 47 8.45 7.12 -1.16
CA GLY A 47 8.76 7.01 0.27
C GLY A 47 7.61 6.51 1.15
N ILE A 48 6.44 6.21 0.57
CA ILE A 48 5.29 5.66 1.30
C ILE A 48 5.42 4.13 1.34
N PRO A 49 5.63 3.50 2.52
CA PRO A 49 5.78 2.06 2.59
C PRO A 49 4.48 1.33 2.21
N MET A 50 4.61 0.15 1.59
CA MET A 50 3.48 -0.76 1.41
C MET A 50 2.97 -1.29 2.77
N GLY A 51 1.70 -1.69 2.83
CA GLY A 51 1.08 -2.23 4.05
C GLY A 51 1.89 -3.34 4.72
N GLY A 52 2.34 -4.33 3.93
CA GLY A 52 3.20 -5.42 4.41
C GLY A 52 4.50 -4.96 5.09
N THR A 53 5.06 -3.83 4.67
CA THR A 53 6.25 -3.23 5.30
C THR A 53 5.89 -2.49 6.58
N LEU A 54 4.74 -1.80 6.62
CA LEU A 54 4.24 -1.16 7.84
C LEU A 54 3.95 -2.18 8.92
N GLU A 55 3.24 -3.26 8.59
CA GLU A 55 2.96 -4.37 9.49
C GLU A 55 4.23 -4.94 10.13
N TYR A 56 5.25 -5.19 9.30
CA TYR A 56 6.52 -5.70 9.79
C TYR A 56 7.20 -4.73 10.77
N ARG A 57 7.23 -3.44 10.46
CA ARG A 57 7.78 -2.40 11.34
C ARG A 57 6.99 -2.26 12.62
N TRP A 58 5.67 -2.29 12.54
CA TRP A 58 4.80 -2.23 13.70
C TRP A 58 4.99 -3.45 14.60
N MET A 59 5.17 -4.64 14.03
CA MET A 59 5.53 -5.84 14.79
C MET A 59 6.90 -5.71 15.48
N ASN A 60 7.93 -5.16 14.83
CA ASN A 60 9.21 -4.90 15.51
C ASN A 60 9.03 -3.99 16.75
N CYS A 61 8.20 -2.96 16.64
CA CYS A 61 7.89 -2.06 17.74
C CYS A 61 7.06 -2.73 18.84
N LEU A 62 6.00 -3.45 18.47
CA LEU A 62 5.14 -4.21 19.38
C LEU A 62 5.91 -5.28 20.15
N MET A 63 6.91 -5.90 19.52
CA MET A 63 7.74 -6.93 20.14
C MET A 63 8.95 -6.39 20.91
N GLY A 64 9.09 -5.06 21.01
CA GLY A 64 10.16 -4.42 21.79
C GLY A 64 11.54 -4.44 21.12
N GLU A 65 11.61 -4.70 19.81
CA GLU A 65 12.88 -4.91 19.10
C GLU A 65 13.45 -3.60 18.55
N GLU A 66 12.59 -2.75 17.97
CA GLU A 66 13.01 -1.51 17.32
C GLU A 66 11.99 -0.39 17.53
N SER A 67 12.48 0.84 17.69
CA SER A 67 11.64 2.03 17.54
C SER A 67 11.26 2.22 16.08
N ASP A 68 10.12 2.85 15.83
CA ASP A 68 9.66 3.18 14.49
C ASP A 68 9.40 4.68 14.42
N ARG A 69 10.23 5.40 13.66
CA ARG A 69 10.23 6.87 13.60
C ARG A 69 10.36 7.48 14.99
N GLU A 70 9.50 8.42 15.34
CA GLU A 70 9.46 9.08 16.66
C GLU A 70 8.73 8.25 17.73
N THR A 71 8.23 7.06 17.37
CA THR A 71 7.54 6.16 18.30
C THR A 71 8.50 5.12 18.89
N PRO A 72 8.67 5.09 20.23
CA PRO A 72 9.54 4.12 20.88
C PRO A 72 9.00 2.70 20.76
N ALA A 73 9.87 1.71 20.95
CA ALA A 73 9.46 0.32 21.06
C ALA A 73 8.56 0.11 22.30
N LYS A 74 7.57 -0.77 22.19
CA LYS A 74 6.66 -1.12 23.28
C LYS A 74 7.25 -2.24 24.14
N ASP A 75 6.73 -2.40 25.35
CA ASP A 75 7.02 -3.59 26.15
C ASP A 75 6.32 -4.80 25.54
N ARG A 76 7.07 -5.89 25.40
CA ARG A 76 6.56 -7.13 24.81
C ARG A 76 5.51 -7.80 25.70
N GLY A 77 5.70 -7.79 27.03
CA GLY A 77 4.77 -8.39 27.98
C GLY A 77 3.43 -7.66 27.96
N GLU A 78 3.47 -6.33 28.04
CA GLU A 78 2.27 -5.48 27.95
C GLU A 78 1.55 -5.67 26.61
N THR A 79 2.29 -5.81 25.51
CA THR A 79 1.71 -6.06 24.19
C THR A 79 0.98 -7.39 24.12
N LEU A 80 1.56 -8.46 24.67
CA LEU A 80 0.92 -9.79 24.70
C LEU A 80 -0.34 -9.77 25.57
N GLU A 81 -0.29 -9.14 26.75
CA GLU A 81 -1.46 -8.98 27.60
C GLU A 81 -2.56 -8.16 26.90
N CYS A 82 -2.19 -7.08 26.20
CA CYS A 82 -3.13 -6.30 25.42
C CYS A 82 -3.78 -7.12 24.29
N ALA A 83 -3.01 -7.96 23.60
CA ALA A 83 -3.52 -8.84 22.56
C ALA A 83 -4.45 -9.93 23.10
N GLU A 84 -4.16 -10.50 24.27
CA GLU A 84 -5.05 -11.44 24.96
C GLU A 84 -6.37 -10.75 25.36
N ASN A 85 -6.31 -9.54 25.90
CA ASN A 85 -7.50 -8.77 26.27
C ASN A 85 -8.39 -8.39 25.07
N LEU A 86 -7.79 -8.28 23.87
CA LEU A 86 -8.48 -7.92 22.63
C LEU A 86 -8.74 -9.14 21.73
N SER A 87 -8.59 -10.37 22.23
CA SER A 87 -8.69 -11.56 21.38
C SER A 87 -10.01 -11.68 20.62
N ASP A 88 -11.12 -11.23 21.23
CA ASP A 88 -12.46 -11.26 20.63
C ASP A 88 -12.65 -10.19 19.53
N GLU A 89 -11.74 -9.22 19.47
CA GLU A 89 -11.74 -8.09 18.54
C GLU A 89 -10.74 -8.21 17.40
N LEU A 90 -9.84 -9.18 17.49
CA LEU A 90 -8.85 -9.49 16.47
C LEU A 90 -9.38 -10.57 15.52
N GLN A 91 -9.05 -10.45 14.24
CA GLN A 91 -9.44 -11.44 13.25
C GLN A 91 -8.58 -12.71 13.35
N TYR A 92 -7.31 -12.57 13.77
CA TYR A 92 -6.33 -13.64 13.86
C TYR A 92 -5.81 -13.80 15.29
N ASP A 93 -5.42 -15.04 15.65
CA ASP A 93 -4.69 -15.28 16.89
C ASP A 93 -3.34 -14.56 16.80
N PHE A 94 -3.09 -13.64 17.73
CA PHE A 94 -1.86 -12.86 17.73
C PHE A 94 -0.60 -13.73 17.82
N ASN A 95 -0.67 -14.92 18.44
CA ASN A 95 0.46 -15.86 18.44
C ASN A 95 0.80 -16.37 17.03
N GLU A 96 -0.20 -16.56 16.16
CA GLU A 96 0.03 -16.91 14.76
C GLU A 96 0.78 -15.79 14.04
N VAL A 97 0.36 -14.53 14.25
CA VAL A 97 1.00 -13.34 13.68
C VAL A 97 2.46 -13.23 14.15
N VAL A 98 2.72 -13.48 15.44
CA VAL A 98 4.07 -13.49 16.01
C VAL A 98 4.94 -14.58 15.37
N GLU A 99 4.41 -15.78 15.13
CA GLU A 99 5.16 -16.84 14.46
C GLU A 99 5.46 -16.51 12.99
N GLU A 100 4.52 -15.92 12.26
CA GLU A 100 4.78 -15.44 10.89
C GLU A 100 5.83 -14.34 10.85
N TRP A 101 5.80 -13.41 11.80
CA TRP A 101 6.82 -12.38 11.95
C TRP A 101 8.21 -12.97 12.23
N LYS A 102 8.32 -13.96 13.13
CA LYS A 102 9.58 -14.68 13.38
C LYS A 102 10.10 -15.39 12.12
N LYS A 103 9.21 -16.04 11.34
CA LYS A 103 9.56 -16.68 10.07
C LYS A 103 10.07 -15.67 9.05
N ALA A 104 9.39 -14.53 8.91
CA ALA A 104 9.81 -13.45 8.02
C ALA A 104 11.21 -12.95 8.37
N ARG A 105 11.45 -12.66 9.66
CA ARG A 105 12.76 -12.23 10.17
C ARG A 105 13.86 -13.25 9.91
N LYS A 106 13.60 -14.53 10.19
CA LYS A 106 14.57 -15.62 9.92
C LYS A 106 14.90 -15.77 8.45
N ALA A 107 13.94 -15.49 7.56
CA ALA A 107 14.12 -15.53 6.12
C ALA A 107 14.77 -14.25 5.54
N GLY A 108 15.09 -13.25 6.38
CA GLY A 108 15.60 -11.95 5.93
C GLY A 108 14.56 -11.10 5.18
N ARG A 109 13.28 -11.42 5.33
CA ARG A 109 12.17 -10.63 4.78
C ARG A 109 11.84 -9.48 5.73
N ASN A 110 11.40 -8.37 5.15
CA ASN A 110 10.95 -7.15 5.82
C ASN A 110 9.46 -6.85 5.55
N THR A 111 8.68 -7.88 5.24
CA THR A 111 7.25 -7.80 4.93
C THR A 111 6.48 -8.96 5.53
N LEU A 112 5.24 -8.68 5.93
CA LEU A 112 4.25 -9.66 6.34
C LEU A 112 3.13 -9.79 5.29
N PRO A 113 2.37 -10.91 5.30
CA PRO A 113 1.11 -11.01 4.56
C PRO A 113 0.17 -9.88 4.99
N SER A 114 -0.45 -9.20 4.02
CA SER A 114 -1.28 -8.01 4.27
C SER A 114 -2.60 -8.28 5.00
N GLU A 115 -2.88 -9.54 5.32
CA GLU A 115 -4.10 -9.95 6.00
C GLU A 115 -4.09 -9.59 7.50
N TYR A 116 -2.89 -9.41 8.09
CA TYR A 116 -2.73 -9.05 9.49
C TYR A 116 -2.80 -7.53 9.74
N TYR A 117 -3.02 -6.74 8.69
CA TYR A 117 -2.82 -5.28 8.73
C TYR A 117 -3.67 -4.61 9.81
N PHE A 118 -4.97 -4.91 9.82
CA PHE A 118 -5.91 -4.27 10.74
C PHE A 118 -5.70 -4.71 12.18
N ASP A 119 -5.35 -5.97 12.42
CA ASP A 119 -5.06 -6.49 13.77
C ASP A 119 -3.79 -5.86 14.36
N ILE A 120 -2.71 -5.82 13.56
CA ILE A 120 -1.45 -5.19 13.98
C ILE A 120 -1.65 -3.68 14.17
N TYR A 121 -2.38 -3.01 13.27
CA TYR A 121 -2.71 -1.59 13.41
C TYR A 121 -3.49 -1.33 14.70
N LYS A 122 -4.55 -2.11 14.96
CA LYS A 122 -5.36 -2.00 16.18
C LYS A 122 -4.49 -2.12 17.43
N LEU A 123 -3.63 -3.13 17.50
CA LEU A 123 -2.73 -3.31 18.65
C LEU A 123 -1.69 -2.19 18.78
N ARG A 124 -1.13 -1.73 17.66
CA ARG A 124 -0.12 -0.66 17.67
C ARG A 124 -0.67 0.64 18.24
N PHE A 125 -1.90 0.98 17.87
CA PHE A 125 -2.54 2.26 18.23
C PHE A 125 -3.66 2.11 19.25
N TYR A 126 -3.74 0.96 19.94
CA TYR A 126 -4.74 0.72 20.96
C TYR A 126 -4.66 1.77 22.07
N GLY A 127 -5.82 2.33 22.43
CA GLY A 127 -5.94 3.40 23.42
C GLY A 127 -5.62 4.81 22.90
N ASP A 128 -5.14 4.96 21.67
CA ASP A 128 -4.85 6.26 21.03
C ASP A 128 -4.99 6.15 19.49
N GLU A 129 -6.21 5.93 19.01
CA GLU A 129 -6.50 5.76 17.58
C GLU A 129 -6.13 7.00 16.74
N LEU A 130 -6.32 8.20 17.30
CA LEU A 130 -5.95 9.47 16.67
C LEU A 130 -4.45 9.53 16.33
N ASN A 131 -3.61 8.86 17.12
CA ASN A 131 -2.19 8.77 16.83
C ASN A 131 -1.87 7.86 15.64
N GLY A 132 -2.72 6.88 15.35
CA GLY A 132 -2.62 6.03 14.16
C GLY A 132 -2.88 6.82 12.87
N ASP A 133 -3.95 7.60 12.84
CA ASP A 133 -4.28 8.46 11.71
C ASP A 133 -3.18 9.48 11.44
N ARG A 134 -2.74 10.19 12.50
CA ARG A 134 -1.63 11.14 12.41
C ARG A 134 -0.33 10.48 11.96
N TYR A 135 -0.05 9.25 12.40
CA TYR A 135 1.12 8.50 11.98
C TYR A 135 1.10 8.27 10.46
N LEU A 136 -0.04 7.86 9.90
CA LEU A 136 -0.20 7.63 8.47
C LEU A 136 -0.16 8.95 7.68
N GLU A 137 -0.84 9.99 8.16
CA GLU A 137 -0.78 11.35 7.58
C GLU A 137 0.65 11.86 7.48
N ASN A 138 1.45 11.73 8.54
CA ASN A 138 2.86 12.12 8.55
C ASN A 138 3.72 11.31 7.57
N ILE A 139 3.36 10.06 7.24
CA ILE A 139 4.02 9.33 6.14
C ILE A 139 3.74 10.03 4.82
N MET A 140 2.47 10.36 4.57
CA MET A 140 1.99 10.85 3.28
C MET A 140 2.34 12.31 3.02
N GLU A 141 2.27 13.18 4.04
CA GLU A 141 2.50 14.63 3.92
C GLU A 141 3.89 14.97 3.36
N SER A 142 4.90 14.15 3.68
CA SER A 142 6.27 14.36 3.23
C SER A 142 6.58 13.76 1.85
N ALA A 143 5.63 13.06 1.23
CA ALA A 143 5.85 12.34 -0.01
C ALA A 143 5.61 13.23 -1.24
N GLU A 144 6.47 13.08 -2.25
CA GLU A 144 6.29 13.71 -3.56
C GLU A 144 6.10 12.66 -4.66
N PRO A 145 5.39 12.97 -5.75
CA PRO A 145 5.16 12.00 -6.81
C PRO A 145 6.47 11.55 -7.48
N SER A 146 6.74 10.24 -7.42
CA SER A 146 7.90 9.62 -8.05
C SER A 146 7.86 9.69 -9.59
N PHE A 147 8.93 9.22 -10.23
CA PHE A 147 9.02 9.14 -11.70
C PHE A 147 7.88 8.31 -12.33
N GLY A 148 7.41 7.27 -11.63
CA GLY A 148 6.27 6.47 -12.09
C GLY A 148 5.00 7.32 -12.23
N TYR A 149 4.72 8.18 -11.24
CA TYR A 149 3.60 9.12 -11.29
C TYR A 149 3.76 10.20 -12.36
N HIS A 150 4.99 10.67 -12.62
CA HIS A 150 5.25 11.55 -13.75
C HIS A 150 4.86 10.90 -15.08
N THR A 151 5.30 9.65 -15.30
CA THR A 151 4.97 8.90 -16.52
C THR A 151 3.46 8.67 -16.63
N LEU A 152 2.81 8.32 -15.53
CA LEU A 152 1.36 8.14 -15.48
C LEU A 152 0.63 9.44 -15.85
N ALA A 153 1.02 10.59 -15.30
CA ALA A 153 0.38 11.88 -15.58
C ALA A 153 0.44 12.22 -17.09
N GLN A 154 1.57 11.93 -17.76
CA GLN A 154 1.68 12.10 -19.21
C GLN A 154 0.69 11.19 -19.97
N LEU A 155 0.58 9.92 -19.59
CA LEU A 155 -0.38 8.99 -20.20
C LEU A 155 -1.84 9.39 -19.96
N LEU A 156 -2.17 9.91 -18.78
CA LEU A 156 -3.52 10.34 -18.44
C LEU A 156 -3.98 11.58 -19.21
N THR A 157 -3.03 12.34 -19.76
CA THR A 157 -3.26 13.64 -20.40
C THR A 157 -2.87 13.68 -21.87
N ASP A 158 -2.53 12.53 -22.44
CA ASP A 158 -2.24 12.37 -23.86
C ASP A 158 -3.49 12.54 -24.73
N GLU A 159 -3.29 12.54 -26.04
CA GLU A 159 -4.35 12.68 -27.03
C GLU A 159 -5.34 11.51 -27.07
N TYR A 160 -5.03 10.37 -26.43
CA TYR A 160 -5.81 9.14 -26.50
C TYR A 160 -6.93 9.07 -25.46
N ASN A 161 -7.03 10.05 -24.55
CA ASN A 161 -8.07 10.15 -23.52
C ASN A 161 -8.14 8.93 -22.57
N ASN A 162 -6.99 8.33 -22.25
CA ASN A 162 -6.89 7.28 -21.24
C ASN A 162 -6.80 7.90 -19.85
N ASN A 163 -7.87 8.53 -19.38
CA ASN A 163 -7.85 9.47 -18.26
C ASN A 163 -8.52 8.95 -16.97
N MET A 164 -8.61 7.62 -16.80
CA MET A 164 -9.23 7.00 -15.63
C MET A 164 -8.19 6.25 -14.79
N VAL A 165 -8.10 6.61 -13.51
CA VAL A 165 -7.35 5.88 -12.49
C VAL A 165 -8.34 5.34 -11.46
N ILE A 166 -8.16 4.08 -11.09
CA ILE A 166 -8.81 3.44 -9.94
C ILE A 166 -7.70 3.13 -8.95
N THR A 167 -7.79 3.64 -7.72
CA THR A 167 -6.75 3.40 -6.71
C THR A 167 -7.34 3.06 -5.36
N THR A 168 -6.63 2.23 -4.62
CA THR A 168 -6.90 1.95 -3.19
C THR A 168 -5.94 2.72 -2.28
N ASN A 169 -5.15 3.65 -2.82
CA ASN A 169 -4.20 4.43 -2.05
C ASN A 169 -4.93 5.60 -1.39
N PHE A 170 -4.50 5.94 -0.18
CA PHE A 170 -5.02 7.08 0.58
C PHE A 170 -4.19 8.36 0.35
N ASP A 171 -3.07 8.26 -0.38
CA ASP A 171 -2.22 9.40 -0.73
C ASP A 171 -2.77 10.20 -1.94
N SER A 172 -2.35 11.46 -2.05
CA SER A 172 -2.73 12.39 -3.13
C SER A 172 -1.80 12.35 -4.34
N LEU A 173 -0.85 11.41 -4.42
CA LEU A 173 0.29 11.51 -5.34
C LEU A 173 -0.11 11.50 -6.83
N ALA A 174 -1.19 10.80 -7.17
CA ALA A 174 -1.71 10.81 -8.54
C ALA A 174 -2.27 12.19 -8.94
N GLU A 175 -2.94 12.86 -7.99
CA GLU A 175 -3.51 14.18 -8.17
C GLU A 175 -2.43 15.24 -8.22
N ASP A 176 -1.47 15.16 -7.31
CA ASP A 176 -0.31 16.04 -7.24
C ASP A 176 0.52 15.94 -8.52
N ALA A 177 0.72 14.74 -9.06
CA ALA A 177 1.43 14.55 -10.33
C ALA A 177 0.72 15.22 -11.51
N LEU A 178 -0.61 15.11 -11.60
CA LEU A 178 -1.38 15.79 -12.63
C LEU A 178 -1.24 17.32 -12.50
N PHE A 179 -1.36 17.83 -11.28
CA PHE A 179 -1.23 19.25 -10.99
C PHE A 179 0.17 19.79 -11.34
N LEU A 180 1.22 19.11 -10.88
CA LEU A 180 2.62 19.52 -11.06
C LEU A 180 3.09 19.40 -12.51
N TYR A 181 2.69 18.34 -13.23
CA TYR A 181 3.31 17.99 -14.51
C TYR A 181 2.47 18.29 -15.75
N THR A 182 1.17 18.51 -15.63
CA THR A 182 0.27 18.57 -16.80
C THR A 182 -0.68 19.78 -16.81
N GLY A 183 -0.79 20.51 -15.69
CA GLY A 183 -1.74 21.62 -15.53
C GLY A 183 -3.21 21.19 -15.59
N LYS A 184 -3.50 19.88 -15.60
CA LYS A 184 -4.84 19.31 -15.55
C LYS A 184 -5.22 19.04 -14.10
N LYS A 185 -6.51 19.22 -13.79
CA LYS A 185 -7.09 18.85 -12.50
C LYS A 185 -7.92 17.59 -12.66
N PRO A 186 -7.70 16.54 -11.86
CA PRO A 186 -8.54 15.35 -11.89
C PRO A 186 -9.94 15.67 -11.30
N LEU A 187 -10.92 14.89 -11.73
CA LEU A 187 -12.18 14.74 -11.00
C LEU A 187 -12.02 13.54 -10.05
N ILE A 188 -12.17 13.77 -8.76
CA ILE A 188 -11.99 12.75 -7.71
C ILE A 188 -13.37 12.24 -7.31
N ILE A 189 -13.55 10.93 -7.32
CA ILE A 189 -14.80 10.26 -6.93
C ILE A 189 -14.48 9.31 -5.79
N ASN A 190 -14.83 9.71 -4.57
CA ASN A 190 -14.65 8.91 -3.35
C ASN A 190 -15.98 8.26 -2.93
N HIS A 191 -15.92 7.28 -2.03
CA HIS A 191 -17.11 6.60 -1.49
C HIS A 191 -18.06 7.52 -0.71
N GLU A 192 -17.61 8.71 -0.29
CA GLU A 192 -18.43 9.69 0.43
C GLU A 192 -19.42 10.47 -0.48
N PHE A 193 -19.37 10.28 -1.80
CA PHE A 193 -20.25 10.97 -2.75
C PHE A 193 -21.68 10.38 -2.87
N GLU A 194 -22.04 9.36 -2.07
CA GLU A 194 -23.40 8.79 -2.04
C GLU A 194 -24.32 9.35 -0.92
N ALA A 195 -23.97 10.49 -0.32
CA ALA A 195 -24.88 11.26 0.55
C ALA A 195 -25.37 12.54 -0.16
N GLY A 196 -26.16 12.35 -1.23
CA GLY A 196 -26.81 13.43 -1.99
C GLY A 196 -28.25 13.10 -2.34
#